data_AF-A0A7X6DTE8-F1
#
_entry.id   AF-A0A7X6DTE8-F1
#
_cell.length_a   1.000
_cell.length_b   1.000
_cell.length_c   1.000
_cell.angle_alpha   90.00
_cell.angle_beta   90.00
_cell.angle_gamma   90.00
#
_symmetry.space_group_name_H-M   'P 1'
#
loop_
_entity.id
_entity.type
_entity.pdbx_description
1 polymer ?
#
loop_
_entity_poly.entity_id
_entity_poly.type
_entity_poly.pdbx_seq_one_letter_code
_entity_poly.pdbx_strand_id
1 'polypeptide(L)'
;MGTAENSSNPRDTTQNLPEKLLIDDFVRGTGIVKDPQTLRELEISPTIHQLLQSPRRAVIKPVSPSKGHFRLLQLWEGRIIEVHEKDFTSIISDRTNPDFPNEEVTLDLEEVPIDDLPLIKLGAVFYWSVGYADHPGRPRVRESRIRFRRLPKWTQAELDRAKEKAEQLSTFLTSS
;
A
#
# COMPACT_ATOMS: atom_id res chain seq x y z
N MET A 1 -61.64 -22.09 -32.47
CA MET A 1 -62.71 -21.72 -31.52
C MET A 1 -62.00 -20.93 -30.43
N GLY A 2 -61.82 -19.62 -30.53
CA GLY A 2 -62.75 -18.60 -31.00
C GLY A 2 -63.04 -17.69 -29.81
N THR A 3 -62.46 -16.49 -29.86
CA THR A 3 -63.03 -15.18 -29.43
C THR A 3 -63.36 -14.97 -27.94
N ALA A 4 -63.23 -13.80 -27.34
CA ALA A 4 -62.87 -12.44 -27.75
C ALA A 4 -62.70 -11.62 -26.45
N GLU A 5 -61.72 -10.71 -26.39
CA GLU A 5 -61.89 -9.25 -26.39
C GLU A 5 -62.32 -8.64 -25.05
N ASN A 6 -61.49 -7.72 -24.56
CA ASN A 6 -62.03 -6.42 -24.22
C ASN A 6 -61.10 -5.29 -24.73
N SER A 7 -61.70 -4.47 -25.59
CA SER A 7 -61.28 -3.17 -26.14
C SER A 7 -61.38 -2.09 -25.03
N SER A 8 -60.86 -0.86 -25.04
CA SER A 8 -60.21 0.02 -26.02
C SER A 8 -59.86 1.36 -25.34
N ASN A 9 -58.60 1.83 -25.49
CA ASN A 9 -58.09 3.18 -25.88
C ASN A 9 -58.44 4.48 -25.08
N PRO A 10 -57.85 5.69 -25.36
CA PRO A 10 -56.48 6.11 -25.78
C PRO A 10 -55.87 7.29 -24.96
N ARG A 11 -54.56 7.58 -25.14
CA ARG A 11 -53.96 8.85 -25.64
C ARG A 11 -52.56 9.17 -25.08
N ASP A 12 -51.64 9.39 -26.02
CA ASP A 12 -50.46 10.28 -26.03
C ASP A 12 -49.47 10.33 -24.85
N THR A 13 -48.20 9.97 -25.12
CA THR A 13 -47.09 10.94 -25.30
C THR A 13 -45.79 10.16 -25.56
N THR A 14 -45.28 10.27 -26.78
CA THR A 14 -43.96 9.76 -27.17
C THR A 14 -42.92 10.88 -27.09
N GLN A 15 -41.67 10.47 -26.85
CA GLN A 15 -40.42 11.09 -27.31
C GLN A 15 -39.94 12.38 -26.62
N ASN A 16 -38.79 12.26 -25.94
CA ASN A 16 -37.60 13.04 -26.29
C ASN A 16 -36.35 12.46 -25.59
N LEU A 17 -35.58 11.64 -26.32
CA LEU A 17 -34.14 11.46 -26.11
C LEU A 17 -33.44 12.01 -27.36
N PRO A 18 -32.49 12.95 -27.27
CA PRO A 18 -31.76 13.42 -28.44
C PRO A 18 -30.56 12.50 -28.70
N GLU A 19 -30.71 11.63 -29.68
CA GLU A 19 -29.63 10.93 -30.36
C GLU A 19 -29.44 11.59 -31.73
N LYS A 20 -28.31 12.28 -31.94
CA LYS A 20 -27.64 12.37 -33.26
C LYS A 20 -26.28 13.06 -33.14
N LEU A 21 -25.25 12.22 -33.07
CA LEU A 21 -24.00 12.46 -33.76
C LEU A 21 -24.28 12.44 -35.26
N LEU A 22 -23.92 13.51 -35.97
CA LEU A 22 -23.59 13.46 -37.39
C LEU A 22 -22.54 14.53 -37.65
N ILE A 23 -21.30 14.06 -37.69
CA ILE A 23 -20.19 14.69 -38.36
C ILE A 23 -20.53 14.61 -39.86
N ASP A 24 -20.54 15.74 -40.55
CA ASP A 24 -20.09 15.91 -41.94
C ASP A 24 -20.59 17.25 -42.48
N ASP A 25 -19.66 18.18 -42.70
CA ASP A 25 -19.62 19.07 -43.88
C ASP A 25 -18.41 20.01 -43.77
N PHE A 26 -17.23 19.39 -43.72
CA PHE A 26 -16.02 20.01 -44.25
C PHE A 26 -16.02 19.74 -45.76
N VAL A 27 -15.72 20.77 -46.55
CA VAL A 27 -15.56 20.78 -48.03
C VAL A 27 -16.79 21.19 -48.84
N ARG A 28 -16.95 22.51 -49.05
CA ARG A 28 -16.95 23.14 -50.39
C ARG A 28 -16.96 24.67 -50.24
N GLY A 29 -15.97 25.30 -50.85
CA GLY A 29 -15.76 26.75 -50.78
C GLY A 29 -16.81 27.57 -51.53
N THR A 30 -16.57 28.88 -51.49
CA THR A 30 -17.27 29.99 -52.17
C THR A 30 -18.48 30.56 -51.42
N GLY A 31 -18.18 31.36 -50.39
CA GLY A 31 -19.08 32.40 -49.88
C GLY A 31 -18.31 33.72 -49.84
N ILE A 32 -18.41 34.50 -50.91
CA ILE A 32 -17.81 35.83 -51.03
C ILE A 32 -18.40 36.74 -49.94
N VAL A 33 -17.57 37.26 -49.05
CA VAL A 33 -17.92 38.35 -48.14
C VAL A 33 -18.14 39.61 -49.00
N LYS A 34 -19.38 40.07 -49.11
CA LYS A 34 -19.74 41.38 -49.69
C LYS A 34 -20.42 42.23 -48.63
N ASP A 35 -19.64 42.88 -47.77
CA ASP A 35 -19.95 44.24 -47.31
C ASP A 35 -18.75 44.84 -46.55
N PRO A 36 -18.16 45.99 -47.00
CA PRO A 36 -17.05 46.64 -46.31
C PRO A 36 -17.46 47.61 -45.17
N GLN A 37 -18.70 47.62 -44.68
CA GLN A 37 -19.16 48.64 -43.71
C GLN A 37 -19.45 48.19 -42.28
N THR A 38 -19.12 46.96 -41.85
CA THR A 38 -19.39 46.49 -40.48
C THR A 38 -18.17 46.58 -39.54
N LEU A 39 -17.39 47.66 -39.61
CA LEU A 39 -16.20 47.86 -38.75
C LEU A 39 -16.24 49.13 -37.88
N ARG A 40 -17.42 49.68 -37.59
CA ARG A 40 -17.57 50.79 -36.64
C ARG A 40 -18.89 50.73 -35.87
N GLU A 41 -18.98 49.78 -34.95
CA GLU A 41 -19.74 49.89 -33.69
C GLU A 41 -19.75 48.51 -33.03
N LEU A 42 -18.66 48.20 -32.33
CA LEU A 42 -18.73 47.27 -31.22
C LEU A 42 -18.29 48.06 -30.00
N GLU A 43 -19.20 48.90 -29.51
CA GLU A 43 -19.16 49.38 -28.15
C GLU A 43 -19.04 48.16 -27.25
N ILE A 44 -17.88 48.04 -26.62
CA ILE A 44 -17.53 46.93 -25.75
C ILE A 44 -18.46 47.03 -24.54
N SER A 45 -19.52 46.22 -24.55
CA SER A 45 -20.46 46.14 -23.43
C SER A 45 -19.68 45.86 -22.12
N PRO A 46 -19.95 46.59 -21.03
CA PRO A 46 -19.21 46.44 -19.76
C PRO A 46 -19.39 45.06 -19.10
N THR A 47 -20.28 44.23 -19.64
CA THR A 47 -20.59 42.87 -19.18
C THR A 47 -19.43 41.87 -19.33
N ILE A 48 -18.40 42.16 -20.15
CA ILE A 48 -17.27 41.22 -20.33
C ILE A 48 -16.30 41.22 -19.13
N HIS A 49 -16.23 42.30 -18.34
CA HIS A 49 -15.31 42.35 -17.19
C HIS A 49 -15.63 41.33 -16.08
N GLN A 50 -16.84 40.75 -16.06
CA GLN A 50 -17.28 39.85 -14.99
C GLN A 50 -16.95 38.36 -15.23
N LEU A 51 -16.43 37.99 -16.40
CA LEU A 51 -16.13 36.58 -16.74
C LEU A 51 -14.64 36.20 -16.68
N LEU A 52 -13.74 37.13 -16.31
CA LEU A 52 -12.33 36.84 -16.03
C LEU A 52 -12.07 36.47 -14.56
N GLN A 53 -13.10 36.03 -13.82
CA GLN A 53 -12.87 35.32 -12.56
C GLN A 53 -12.51 33.88 -12.90
N SER A 54 -11.21 33.59 -12.97
CA SER A 54 -10.71 32.23 -13.16
C SER A 54 -11.43 31.29 -12.19
N PRO A 55 -11.93 30.11 -12.63
CA PRO A 55 -12.53 29.17 -11.69
C PRO A 55 -11.46 28.85 -10.65
N ARG A 56 -11.77 29.10 -9.37
CA ARG A 56 -10.86 28.78 -8.27
C ARG A 56 -10.45 27.32 -8.42
N ARG A 57 -9.19 27.08 -8.79
CA ARG A 57 -8.65 25.73 -8.94
C ARG A 57 -8.79 25.06 -7.56
N ALA A 58 -9.72 24.12 -7.46
CA ALA A 58 -9.89 23.36 -6.23
C ALA A 58 -8.56 22.66 -5.93
N VAL A 59 -7.94 23.02 -4.80
CA VAL A 59 -6.78 22.29 -4.29
C VAL A 59 -7.32 20.97 -3.75
N ILE A 60 -7.19 19.90 -4.51
CA ILE A 60 -7.48 18.55 -4.04
C ILE A 60 -6.48 18.30 -2.90
N LYS A 61 -6.96 18.30 -1.65
CA LYS A 61 -6.13 17.85 -0.53
C LYS A 61 -5.82 16.38 -0.79
N PRO A 62 -4.53 15.97 -0.81
CA PRO A 62 -4.21 14.57 -1.02
C PRO A 62 -4.88 13.76 0.08
N VAL A 63 -5.71 12.79 -0.30
CA VAL A 63 -6.26 11.85 0.67
C VAL A 63 -5.07 11.14 1.30
N SER A 64 -4.96 11.20 2.63
CA SER A 64 -3.88 10.47 3.30
C SER A 64 -4.06 8.99 3.00
N PRO A 65 -3.01 8.26 2.59
CA PRO A 65 -3.13 6.84 2.34
C PRO A 65 -3.62 6.18 3.64
N SER A 66 -4.73 5.46 3.56
CA SER A 66 -5.18 4.66 4.69
C SER A 66 -4.08 3.66 5.03
N LYS A 67 -3.68 3.62 6.30
CA LYS A 67 -2.66 2.66 6.73
C LYS A 67 -3.28 1.27 6.70
N GLY A 68 -2.57 0.31 6.11
CA GLY A 68 -2.96 -1.10 6.21
C GLY A 68 -2.96 -1.58 7.67
N HIS A 69 -3.64 -2.69 7.93
CA HIS A 69 -3.73 -3.32 9.25
C HIS A 69 -3.13 -4.73 9.20
N PHE A 70 -2.39 -5.13 10.24
CA PHE A 70 -1.83 -6.48 10.34
C PHE A 70 -2.36 -7.17 11.59
N ARG A 71 -3.10 -8.26 11.40
CA ARG A 71 -3.64 -9.10 12.48
C ARG A 71 -2.72 -10.30 12.69
N LEU A 72 -1.99 -10.29 13.81
CA LEU A 72 -1.09 -11.36 14.23
C LEU A 72 -1.87 -12.67 14.51
N LEU A 73 -1.35 -13.80 14.04
CA LEU A 73 -1.84 -15.14 14.38
C LEU A 73 -0.85 -15.87 15.28
N GLN A 74 0.44 -15.83 14.90
CA GLN A 74 1.49 -16.50 15.63
C GLN A 74 2.77 -15.67 15.62
N LEU A 75 3.50 -15.73 16.72
CA LEU A 75 4.75 -15.02 16.92
C LEU A 75 5.77 -15.95 17.57
N TRP A 76 6.95 -15.98 17.02
CA TRP A 76 8.11 -16.61 17.62
C TRP A 76 9.21 -15.58 17.86
N GLU A 77 9.97 -15.81 18.92
CA GLU A 77 11.27 -15.16 19.11
C GLU A 77 12.37 -16.19 18.83
N GLY A 78 13.26 -15.85 17.91
CA GLY A 78 14.35 -16.70 17.47
C GLY A 78 15.71 -16.14 17.81
N ARG A 79 16.67 -17.05 18.02
CA ARG A 79 18.10 -16.74 18.15
C ARG A 79 18.91 -17.58 17.18
N ILE A 80 19.74 -16.91 16.38
CA ILE A 80 20.62 -17.57 15.41
C ILE A 80 21.68 -18.39 16.14
N ILE A 81 21.85 -19.65 15.73
CA ILE A 81 22.89 -20.56 16.19
C ILE A 81 23.90 -20.93 15.11
N GLU A 82 23.55 -20.83 13.83
CA GLU A 82 24.48 -21.05 12.69
C GLU A 82 24.10 -20.13 11.52
N VAL A 83 25.09 -19.72 10.72
CA VAL A 83 24.88 -18.88 9.53
C VAL A 83 25.64 -19.49 8.36
N HIS A 84 24.94 -19.69 7.24
CA HIS A 84 25.49 -20.20 5.99
C HIS A 84 25.39 -19.13 4.89
N GLU A 85 25.74 -19.51 3.65
CA GLU A 85 25.76 -18.58 2.52
C GLU A 85 24.35 -18.13 2.09
N LYS A 86 23.34 -18.99 2.26
CA LYS A 86 21.98 -18.76 1.75
C LYS A 86 20.89 -18.87 2.81
N ASP A 87 21.22 -19.39 3.98
CA ASP A 87 20.29 -19.65 5.06
C ASP A 87 20.98 -19.48 6.42
N PHE A 88 20.19 -19.58 7.49
CA PHE A 88 20.69 -19.58 8.86
C PHE A 88 19.82 -20.49 9.73
N THR A 89 20.47 -21.18 10.68
CA THR A 89 19.80 -22.05 11.64
C THR A 89 19.59 -21.32 12.95
N SER A 90 18.41 -21.48 13.55
CA SER A 90 17.97 -20.76 14.74
C SER A 90 17.21 -21.66 15.70
N ILE A 91 17.31 -21.33 16.99
CA ILE A 91 16.37 -21.84 17.99
C ILE A 91 15.28 -20.80 18.19
N ILE A 92 14.02 -21.22 18.02
CA ILE A 92 12.83 -20.39 18.19
C ILE A 92 12.02 -20.81 19.41
N SER A 93 11.36 -19.83 20.03
CA SER A 93 10.41 -20.01 21.12
C SER A 93 9.08 -19.38 20.75
N ASP A 94 7.98 -20.11 20.91
CA ASP A 94 6.64 -19.61 20.62
C ASP A 94 6.22 -18.58 21.69
N ARG A 95 5.87 -17.38 21.24
CA ARG A 95 5.42 -16.25 22.08
C ARG A 95 3.89 -16.13 22.12
N THR A 96 3.18 -16.84 21.26
CA THR A 96 1.72 -16.98 21.29
C THR A 96 1.28 -18.08 22.26
N ASN A 97 2.00 -19.20 22.30
CA ASN A 97 1.79 -20.26 23.28
C ASN A 97 3.12 -20.72 23.91
N PRO A 98 3.45 -20.25 25.11
CA PRO A 98 4.74 -20.52 25.75
C PRO A 98 4.89 -21.95 26.29
N ASP A 99 3.82 -22.76 26.28
CA ASP A 99 3.88 -24.16 26.72
C ASP A 99 4.57 -25.06 25.67
N PHE A 100 4.72 -24.58 24.44
CA PHE A 100 5.45 -25.31 23.41
C PHE A 100 6.96 -25.26 23.65
N PRO A 101 7.66 -26.38 23.44
CA PRO A 101 9.11 -26.43 23.59
C PRO A 101 9.78 -25.56 22.51
N ASN A 102 11.05 -25.23 22.74
CA ASN A 102 11.85 -24.57 21.73
C ASN A 102 12.07 -25.49 20.52
N GLU A 103 12.09 -24.91 19.34
CA GLU A 103 12.26 -25.63 18.07
C GLU A 103 13.52 -25.13 17.35
N GLU A 104 14.17 -26.03 16.61
CA GLU A 104 15.26 -25.69 15.71
C GLU A 104 14.72 -25.56 14.28
N VAL A 105 15.02 -24.43 13.63
CA VAL A 105 14.54 -24.12 12.28
C VAL A 105 15.67 -23.52 11.43
N THR A 106 15.66 -23.85 10.15
CA THR A 106 16.51 -23.24 9.13
C THR A 106 15.65 -22.31 8.27
N LEU A 107 16.11 -21.07 8.10
CA LEU A 107 15.39 -20.01 7.37
C LEU A 107 16.27 -19.46 6.26
N ASP A 108 15.69 -19.29 5.07
CA ASP A 108 16.39 -18.72 3.92
C ASP A 108 16.63 -17.21 4.11
N LEU A 109 17.80 -16.73 3.67
CA LEU A 109 18.13 -15.30 3.67
C LEU A 109 17.17 -14.48 2.80
N GLU A 110 16.56 -15.10 1.78
CA GLU A 110 15.56 -14.46 0.91
C GLU A 110 14.25 -14.13 1.64
N GLU A 111 13.95 -14.79 2.77
CA GLU A 111 12.79 -14.45 3.62
C GLU A 111 13.03 -13.21 4.50
N VAL A 112 14.29 -12.76 4.60
CA VAL A 112 14.67 -11.63 5.44
C VAL A 112 14.61 -10.33 4.63
N PRO A 113 13.98 -9.26 5.15
CA PRO A 113 14.03 -7.96 4.50
C PRO A 113 15.47 -7.48 4.29
N ILE A 114 15.73 -6.89 3.12
CA ILE A 114 17.07 -6.42 2.71
C ILE A 114 17.72 -5.52 3.79
N ASP A 115 16.93 -4.65 4.41
CA ASP A 115 17.39 -3.73 5.46
C ASP A 115 17.86 -4.40 6.75
N ASP A 116 17.45 -5.66 6.96
CA ASP A 116 17.76 -6.45 8.15
C ASP A 116 18.85 -7.51 7.87
N LEU A 117 19.19 -7.79 6.60
CA LEU A 117 20.29 -8.71 6.23
C LEU A 117 21.62 -8.42 6.97
N PRO A 118 22.06 -7.16 7.15
CA PRO A 118 23.30 -6.87 7.87
C PRO A 118 23.28 -7.23 9.37
N LEU A 119 22.11 -7.54 9.93
CA LEU A 119 21.90 -7.91 11.33
C LEU A 119 22.03 -9.41 11.56
N ILE A 120 22.10 -10.21 10.50
CA ILE A 120 22.24 -11.66 10.56
C ILE A 120 23.65 -12.02 11.02
N LYS A 121 23.74 -12.43 12.28
CA LYS A 121 24.98 -12.81 12.96
C LYS A 121 24.67 -13.89 13.98
N LEU A 122 25.67 -14.70 14.31
CA LEU A 122 25.57 -15.65 15.40
C LEU A 122 25.06 -14.97 16.68
N GLY A 123 24.03 -15.53 17.30
CA GLY A 123 23.40 -14.98 18.50
C GLY A 123 22.45 -13.80 18.27
N ALA A 124 22.26 -13.33 17.03
CA ALA A 124 21.27 -12.29 16.73
C ALA A 124 19.86 -12.78 17.06
N VAL A 125 19.04 -11.87 17.56
CA VAL A 125 17.65 -12.13 17.93
C VAL A 125 16.72 -11.55 16.87
N PHE A 126 15.71 -12.32 16.48
CA PHE A 126 14.67 -11.89 15.55
C PHE A 126 13.29 -12.28 16.05
N TYR A 127 12.28 -11.63 15.47
CA TYR A 127 10.89 -11.98 15.62
C TYR A 127 10.36 -12.50 14.29
N TRP A 128 9.76 -13.68 14.33
CA TRP A 128 9.06 -14.26 13.19
C TRP A 128 7.57 -14.23 13.48
N SER A 129 6.79 -13.59 12.61
CA SER A 129 5.36 -13.44 12.79
C SER A 129 4.60 -13.91 11.58
N VAL A 130 3.50 -14.61 11.82
CA VAL A 130 2.54 -15.01 10.78
C VAL A 130 1.21 -14.34 11.10
N GLY A 131 0.59 -13.74 10.08
CA GLY A 131 -0.65 -12.99 10.28
C GLY A 131 -1.42 -12.71 8.99
N TYR A 132 -2.50 -11.95 9.13
CA TYR A 132 -3.27 -11.42 8.00
C TYR A 132 -2.97 -9.94 7.81
N ALA A 133 -2.60 -9.55 6.58
CA ALA A 133 -2.41 -8.17 6.21
C ALA A 133 -3.59 -7.67 5.36
N ASP A 134 -4.23 -6.61 5.85
CA ASP A 134 -5.28 -5.88 5.17
C ASP A 134 -4.68 -4.59 4.59
N HIS A 135 -4.70 -4.47 3.26
CA HIS A 135 -4.25 -3.26 2.57
C HIS A 135 -5.46 -2.59 1.88
N PRO A 136 -5.58 -1.26 1.90
CA PRO A 136 -6.66 -0.58 1.21
C PRO A 136 -6.72 -0.95 -0.27
N GLY A 137 -7.90 -1.36 -0.74
CA GLY A 137 -8.12 -1.74 -2.14
C GLY A 137 -7.45 -3.05 -2.55
N ARG A 138 -6.95 -3.87 -1.62
CA ARG A 138 -6.44 -5.22 -1.91
C ARG A 138 -7.15 -6.27 -1.05
N PRO A 139 -7.29 -7.51 -1.55
CA PRO A 139 -7.75 -8.61 -0.72
C PRO A 139 -6.83 -8.81 0.50
N ARG A 140 -7.41 -9.32 1.58
CA ARG A 140 -6.66 -9.81 2.74
C ARG A 140 -5.69 -10.91 2.29
N VAL A 141 -4.43 -10.80 2.69
CA VAL A 141 -3.40 -11.82 2.42
C VAL A 141 -2.86 -12.40 3.72
N ARG A 142 -2.47 -13.68 3.71
CA ARG A 142 -1.68 -14.27 4.80
C ARG A 142 -0.21 -13.97 4.51
N GLU A 143 0.49 -13.46 5.51
CA GLU A 143 1.87 -12.99 5.37
C GLU A 143 2.73 -13.52 6.52
N SER A 144 3.96 -13.90 6.17
CA SER A 144 5.06 -14.26 7.09
C SER A 144 6.05 -13.12 7.11
N ARG A 145 6.49 -12.67 8.29
CA ARG A 145 7.42 -11.54 8.44
C ARG A 145 8.50 -11.87 9.46
N ILE A 146 9.76 -11.72 9.04
CA ILE A 146 10.94 -11.78 9.92
C ILE A 146 11.45 -10.36 10.15
N ARG A 147 11.73 -10.01 11.41
CA ARG A 147 12.30 -8.71 11.80
C ARG A 147 13.38 -8.88 12.83
N PHE A 148 14.56 -8.34 12.56
CA PHE A 148 15.71 -8.44 13.45
C PHE A 148 15.71 -7.35 14.52
N ARG A 149 16.09 -7.73 15.74
CA ARG A 149 16.26 -6.78 16.84
C ARG A 149 17.49 -5.94 16.60
N ARG A 150 17.30 -4.62 16.49
CA ARG A 150 18.40 -3.65 16.39
C ARG A 150 18.95 -3.39 17.79
N LEU A 151 20.05 -4.06 18.12
CA LEU A 151 20.78 -3.79 19.35
C LEU A 151 21.68 -2.56 19.16
N PRO A 152 21.87 -1.73 20.21
CA PRO A 152 22.92 -0.71 20.21
C PRO A 152 24.27 -1.35 19.90
N LYS A 153 25.15 -0.64 19.19
CA LYS A 153 26.53 -1.11 19.01
C LYS A 153 27.20 -1.14 20.38
N TRP A 154 27.60 -2.34 20.82
CA TRP A 154 28.39 -2.49 22.03
C TRP A 154 29.74 -1.83 21.83
N THR A 155 30.18 -1.08 22.83
CA THR A 155 31.53 -0.53 22.89
C THR A 155 32.52 -1.61 23.29
N GLN A 156 33.80 -1.43 22.93
CA GLN A 156 34.86 -2.37 23.32
C GLN A 156 34.90 -2.58 24.84
N ALA A 157 34.73 -1.50 25.61
CA ALA A 157 34.71 -1.55 27.07
C ALA A 157 33.56 -2.41 27.64
N GLU A 158 32.40 -2.43 26.99
CA GLU A 158 31.27 -3.27 27.41
C GLU A 158 31.52 -4.74 27.08
N LEU A 159 32.15 -5.03 25.93
CA LEU A 159 32.57 -6.39 25.58
C LEU A 159 33.60 -6.93 26.55
N ASP A 160 34.60 -6.12 26.91
CA ASP A 160 35.67 -6.53 27.83
C ASP A 160 35.09 -6.82 29.23
N ARG A 161 34.20 -5.96 29.73
CA ARG A 161 33.48 -6.21 31.00
C ARG A 161 32.61 -7.45 30.96
N ALA A 162 31.99 -7.76 29.82
CA ALA A 162 31.18 -8.97 29.68
C ALA A 162 32.04 -10.23 29.71
N LYS A 163 33.21 -10.22 29.06
CA LYS A 163 34.18 -11.32 29.11
C LYS A 163 34.71 -11.55 30.52
N GLU A 164 35.10 -10.48 31.22
CA GLU A 164 35.59 -10.57 32.60
C GLU A 164 34.54 -11.20 33.52
N LYS A 165 33.27 -10.81 33.41
CA LYS A 165 32.17 -11.42 34.17
C LYS A 165 31.97 -12.90 33.81
N ALA A 166 32.09 -13.28 32.54
CA ALA A 166 31.97 -14.67 32.11
C ALA A 166 33.09 -15.54 32.69
N GLU A 167 34.33 -15.04 32.71
CA GLU A 167 35.49 -15.72 33.31
C GLU A 167 35.33 -15.89 34.82
N GLN A 168 34.87 -14.84 35.52
CA GLN A 168 34.56 -14.91 36.95
C GLN A 168 33.51 -15.98 37.26
N LEU A 169 32.44 -16.03 36.46
CA LEU A 169 31.37 -17.02 36.62
C LEU A 169 31.86 -18.45 36.33
N SER A 170 32.65 -18.63 35.26
CA SER A 170 33.24 -19.93 34.89
C SER A 170 34.14 -20.47 36.00
N THR A 171 34.97 -19.60 36.57
CA THR A 171 35.85 -19.94 37.70
C THR A 171 35.03 -20.34 38.92
N PHE A 172 33.99 -19.57 39.26
CA PHE A 172 33.10 -19.86 40.37
C PHE A 172 32.45 -21.25 40.25
N LEU A 173 31.88 -21.56 39.08
CA LEU A 173 31.20 -22.84 38.83
C LEU A 173 32.15 -24.05 38.80
N THR A 174 33.43 -23.86 38.45
CA THR A 174 34.42 -24.95 38.38
C THR A 174 35.16 -25.18 39.70
N SER A 175 35.13 -24.21 40.62
CA SER A 175 35.81 -24.27 41.92
C SER A 175 34.94 -24.77 43.08
N SER A 176 33.69 -25.18 42.80
CA SER A 176 32.75 -25.82 43.74
C SER A 176 32.59 -27.30 43.43
#